data_AF-A0A9D5IIB6-F1
#
_entry.id   AF-A0A9D5IIB6-F1
#
_cell.length_a   1.000
_cell.length_b   1.000
_cell.length_c   1.000
_cell.angle_alpha   90.00
_cell.angle_beta   90.00
_cell.angle_gamma   90.00
#
_symmetry.space_group_name_H-M   'P 1'
#
loop_
_entity.id
_entity.type
_entity.pdbx_description
1 polymer ?
#
loop_
_entity_poly.entity_id
_entity_poly.type
_entity_poly.pdbx_seq_one_letter_code
_entity_poly.pdbx_strand_id
1 'polypeptide(L)' 'MRDPARIEPILELIRKVWSASPDLRLSQLLVTVIRPTEPCPQVFYFEDTELLKRLQHAVAAITTPSTDSNNGP' A
#
# COMPACT_ATOMS: atom_id res chain seq x y z
N MET A 1 17.62 8.80 -3.43
CA MET A 1 16.19 8.82 -3.80
C MET A 1 15.94 7.72 -4.83
N ARG A 2 14.75 7.14 -4.83
CA ARG A 2 14.40 5.95 -5.60
C ARG A 2 13.62 6.40 -6.85
N ASP A 3 13.90 5.88 -8.05
CA ASP A 3 13.24 6.31 -9.30
C ASP A 3 11.71 6.11 -9.27
N PRO A 4 10.88 7.15 -9.47
CA PRO A 4 9.42 7.02 -9.58
C PRO A 4 8.94 6.16 -10.74
N ALA A 5 9.70 6.06 -11.84
CA ALA A 5 9.29 5.31 -13.03
C ALA A 5 9.07 3.81 -12.78
N ARG A 6 9.62 3.25 -11.68
CA ARG A 6 9.37 1.85 -11.30
C ARG A 6 7.96 1.58 -10.80
N ILE A 7 7.20 2.61 -10.41
CA ILE A 7 5.92 2.43 -9.69
C ILE A 7 4.86 1.83 -10.62
N GLU A 8 4.66 2.41 -11.79
CA GLU A 8 3.57 2.01 -12.69
C GLU A 8 3.68 0.55 -13.16
N PRO A 9 4.85 0.05 -13.61
CA PRO A 9 4.99 -1.35 -14.00
C PRO A 9 4.71 -2.33 -12.86
N ILE A 10 5.06 -1.97 -11.61
CA ILE A 10 4.77 -2.81 -10.43
C ILE A 10 3.26 -2.86 -10.18
N LEU A 11 2.57 -1.72 -10.25
CA LEU A 11 1.12 -1.64 -10.05
C LEU A 11 0.36 -2.44 -11.12
N GLU A 12 0.81 -2.38 -12.37
CA GLU A 12 0.22 -3.16 -13.47
C GLU A 12 0.31 -4.67 -13.22
N LEU A 13 1.49 -5.17 -12.82
CA LEU A 13 1.69 -6.59 -12.52
C LEU A 13 0.90 -7.05 -11.29
N ILE A 14 0.88 -6.24 -10.22
CA ILE A 14 0.05 -6.52 -9.05
C ILE A 14 -1.41 -6.65 -9.46
N ARG A 15 -1.94 -5.68 -10.23
CA ARG A 15 -3.32 -5.69 -10.71
C ARG A 15 -3.60 -6.96 -11.51
N LYS A 16 -2.75 -7.30 -12.48
CA LYS A 16 -2.92 -8.48 -13.34
C LYS A 16 -2.97 -9.78 -12.55
N VAL A 17 -2.03 -9.98 -11.63
CA VAL A 17 -1.96 -11.21 -10.82
C VAL A 17 -3.13 -11.27 -9.84
N TRP A 18 -3.49 -10.15 -9.22
CA TRP A 18 -4.56 -10.13 -8.23
C TRP A 18 -5.93 -10.34 -8.85
N SER A 19 -6.20 -9.73 -10.01
CA SER A 19 -7.43 -9.97 -10.77
C SER A 19 -7.58 -11.43 -11.25
N ALA A 20 -6.48 -12.17 -11.41
CA ALA A 20 -6.51 -13.59 -11.74
C ALA A 20 -6.77 -14.49 -10.51
N SER A 21 -6.62 -13.96 -9.29
CA SER A 21 -6.72 -14.69 -8.02
C SER A 21 -7.53 -13.89 -6.99
N PRO A 22 -8.83 -13.66 -7.21
CA PRO A 22 -9.65 -12.77 -6.39
C PRO A 22 -9.88 -13.25 -4.95
N ASP A 23 -9.69 -14.56 -4.69
CA ASP A 23 -9.82 -15.13 -3.34
C ASP A 23 -8.66 -14.74 -2.41
N LEU A 24 -7.52 -14.31 -2.98
CA LEU A 24 -6.40 -13.81 -2.19
C LEU A 24 -6.63 -12.34 -1.85
N ARG A 25 -6.34 -11.97 -0.60
CA ARG A 25 -6.16 -10.57 -0.25
C ARG A 25 -4.87 -10.02 -0.82
N LEU A 26 -4.78 -8.70 -1.03
CA LEU A 26 -3.58 -8.09 -1.59
C LEU A 26 -2.35 -8.36 -0.72
N SER A 27 -2.53 -8.30 0.60
CA SER A 27 -1.49 -8.58 1.58
C SER A 27 -0.95 -10.03 1.49
N GLN A 28 -1.84 -11.01 1.32
CA GLN A 28 -1.47 -12.41 1.11
C GLN A 28 -0.72 -12.62 -0.19
N LEU A 29 -1.18 -11.98 -1.28
CA LEU A 29 -0.51 -12.01 -2.57
C LEU A 29 0.94 -11.50 -2.45
N LEU A 30 1.13 -10.34 -1.81
CA LEU A 30 2.46 -9.76 -1.64
C LEU A 30 3.38 -10.67 -0.82
N VAL A 31 2.92 -11.20 0.31
CA VAL A 31 3.73 -12.14 1.12
C VAL A 31 4.06 -13.41 0.33
N THR A 32 3.11 -13.93 -0.46
CA THR A 32 3.30 -15.11 -1.31
C THR A 32 4.36 -14.89 -2.41
N VAL A 33 4.40 -13.71 -3.00
CA VAL A 33 5.37 -13.34 -4.04
C VAL A 33 6.74 -13.00 -3.43
N ILE A 34 6.76 -12.25 -2.32
CA ILE A 34 7.99 -11.82 -1.65
C ILE A 34 8.72 -12.99 -0.99
N ARG A 35 7.97 -13.97 -0.44
CA ARG A 35 8.49 -15.14 0.27
C ARG A 35 9.51 -14.75 1.35
N PRO A 36 9.08 -13.97 2.37
CA PRO A 36 9.98 -13.57 3.43
C PRO A 36 10.58 -14.81 4.12
N THR A 37 11.82 -14.71 4.55
CA THR A 37 12.54 -15.79 5.25
C THR A 37 11.96 -16.07 6.64
N GLU A 38 11.27 -15.08 7.22
CA GLU A 38 10.56 -15.21 8.50
C GLU A 38 9.05 -15.03 8.31
N PRO A 39 8.20 -15.78 9.04
CA PRO A 39 6.76 -15.61 8.98
C PRO A 39 6.33 -14.20 9.42
N CYS A 40 5.44 -13.58 8.65
CA CYS A 40 4.88 -12.25 8.94
C CYS A 40 3.34 -12.29 9.03
N PRO A 41 2.75 -12.99 10.03
CA PRO A 41 1.30 -13.22 10.11
C PRO A 41 0.49 -11.91 10.17
N GLN A 42 1.04 -10.85 10.78
CA GLN A 42 0.35 -9.56 10.86
C GLN A 42 0.16 -8.89 9.48
N VAL A 43 1.03 -9.20 8.51
CA VAL A 43 0.87 -8.76 7.12
C VAL A 43 0.04 -9.79 6.36
N PHE A 44 0.36 -11.08 6.48
CA PHE A 44 -0.33 -12.14 5.73
C PHE A 44 -1.84 -12.19 6.01
N TYR A 45 -2.29 -12.00 7.25
CA TYR A 45 -3.71 -12.04 7.60
C TYR A 45 -4.40 -10.68 7.54
N PHE A 46 -3.74 -9.65 7.00
CA PHE A 46 -4.29 -8.30 6.96
C PHE A 46 -5.48 -8.21 5.99
N GLU A 47 -6.59 -7.65 6.44
CA GLU A 47 -7.84 -7.55 5.68
C GLU A 47 -7.83 -6.38 4.68
N ASP A 48 -8.35 -6.59 3.48
CA ASP A 48 -8.33 -5.58 2.41
C ASP A 48 -9.21 -4.35 2.75
N THR A 49 -10.30 -4.56 3.50
CA THR A 49 -11.17 -3.46 3.96
C THR A 49 -10.42 -2.49 4.88
N GLU A 50 -9.60 -3.02 5.79
CA GLU A 50 -8.75 -2.22 6.66
C GLU A 50 -7.56 -1.61 5.89
N LEU A 51 -7.01 -2.34 4.91
CA LEU A 51 -5.94 -1.81 4.05
C LEU A 51 -6.42 -0.61 3.25
N LEU A 52 -7.59 -0.70 2.63
CA LEU A 52 -8.22 0.37 1.88
C LEU A 52 -8.40 1.63 2.73
N LYS A 53 -8.94 1.46 3.95
CA LYS A 53 -9.12 2.57 4.91
C LYS A 53 -7.78 3.25 5.25
N ARG A 54 -6.73 2.47 5.50
CA ARG A 54 -5.40 3.01 5.82
C ARG A 54 -4.77 3.75 4.65
N LEU A 55 -4.92 3.24 3.43
CA LEU A 55 -4.44 3.92 2.23
C LEU A 55 -5.18 5.24 2.00
N GLN A 56 -6.50 5.28 2.19
CA GLN A 56 -7.28 6.51 2.11
C GLN A 56 -6.82 7.56 3.13
N HIS A 57 -6.58 7.16 4.38
CA HIS A 57 -6.03 8.04 5.41
C HIS A 57 -4.62 8.55 5.05
N ALA A 58 -3.76 7.69 4.50
CA ALA A 58 -2.42 8.08 4.07
C ALA A 58 -2.47 9.09 2.92
N VAL A 59 -3.37 8.90 1.95
CA VAL A 59 -3.60 9.87 0.85
C VAL A 59 -4.08 11.22 1.39
N ALA A 60 -5.01 11.21 2.34
CA ALA A 60 -5.47 12.45 2.97
C ALA A 60 -4.32 13.18 3.69
N ALA A 61 -3.47 12.45 4.41
CA ALA A 61 -2.32 13.02 5.12
C ALA A 61 -1.28 13.66 4.19
N ILE A 62 -1.03 13.10 3.00
CA ILE A 62 -0.08 13.67 2.04
C ILE A 62 -0.68 14.78 1.16
N THR A 63 -2.01 14.89 1.10
CA THR A 63 -2.71 15.88 0.27
C THR A 63 -3.12 17.12 1.06
N THR A 64 -3.12 17.06 2.39
CA THR A 64 -3.42 18.22 3.23
C THR A 64 -2.21 19.16 3.24
N PRO A 65 -2.28 20.38 2.71
CA PRO A 65 -1.19 21.34 2.85
C PRO A 65 -1.04 21.68 4.34
N SER A 66 0.18 21.57 4.88
CA SER A 66 0.49 22.04 6.22
C SER A 66 0.12 23.51 6.37
N THR A 67 -0.98 23.81 7.05
CA THR A 67 -1.34 25.17 7.46
C THR A 67 -0.49 25.57 8.66
N ASP A 68 0.81 25.76 8.46
CA ASP A 68 1.66 26.49 9.40
C ASP A 68 1.69 27.97 8.97
N SER A 69 0.58 28.66 9.20
CA SER A 69 0.60 30.13 9.23
C SER A 69 1.11 30.57 10.61
N ASN A 70 2.41 30.83 10.62
CA ASN A 70 3.08 31.77 11.51
C ASN A 70 2.20 33.00 11.77
N ASN A 71 1.73 33.19 13.01
CA ASN A 71 1.04 34.41 13.42
C ASN A 71 1.81 35.03 14.60
N GLY A 72 2.76 35.91 14.25
CA GLY A 72 3.36 36.85 15.18
C GLY A 72 2.40 38.00 15.49
N PRO A 73 2.61 38.65 16.63
CA PRO A 73 2.85 40.09 16.63
C PRO A 73 4.34 40.42 16.78
#